data_AF-A0A8X6T3N6-F1
#
_entry.id   AF-A0A8X6T3N6-F1
#
_cell.length_a   1.000
_cell.length_b   1.000
_cell.length_c   1.000
_cell.angle_alpha   90.00
_cell.angle_beta   90.00
_cell.angle_gamma   90.00
#
_symmetry.space_group_name_H-M   'P 1'
#
loop_
_entity.id
_entity.type
_entity.pdbx_description
1 polymer ?
#
loop_
_entity_poly.entity_id
_entity_poly.type
_entity_poly.pdbx_seq_one_letter_code
_entity_poly.pdbx_strand_id
1 'polypeptide(L)'
;MTIEYEALLCSYAEIKSIIDKIDKEVSLLIFLTIAYNSSGILFSIYFVSRPDQFDSYQIIANSTYSLIFCGLYIGTTVLASKIPEASAEISLKAWNMPRESKIDSSISQQRFIAFVENEISLTLWRMIPITRNFIFSAIGIALTYTIMYYTLISCRNS
;
A
#
# COMPACT_ATOMS: atom_id res chain seq x y z
N MET A 1 -15.03 -10.80 32.25
CA MET A 1 -15.17 -10.30 30.88
C MET A 1 -14.62 -8.88 30.69
N THR A 2 -14.80 -7.93 31.62
CA THR A 2 -14.18 -6.58 31.56
C THR A 2 -12.65 -6.60 31.49
N ILE A 3 -11.99 -7.46 32.29
CA ILE A 3 -10.53 -7.63 32.32
C ILE A 3 -9.99 -8.09 30.95
N GLU A 4 -10.77 -8.86 30.20
CA GLU A 4 -10.37 -9.40 28.90
C GLU A 4 -10.39 -8.32 27.80
N TYR A 5 -11.38 -7.44 27.82
CA TYR A 5 -11.43 -6.27 26.93
C TYR A 5 -10.36 -5.23 27.25
N GLU A 6 -10.03 -5.01 28.53
CA GLU A 6 -8.91 -4.12 28.87
C GLU A 6 -7.56 -4.70 28.46
N ALA A 7 -7.36 -6.01 28.61
CA ALA A 7 -6.16 -6.67 28.11
C ALA A 7 -6.04 -6.54 26.58
N LEU A 8 -7.13 -6.79 25.84
CA LEU A 8 -7.17 -6.61 24.38
C LEU A 8 -6.92 -5.15 23.96
N LEU A 9 -7.48 -4.19 24.67
CA LEU A 9 -7.26 -2.76 24.43
C LEU A 9 -5.79 -2.39 24.64
N CYS A 10 -5.17 -2.84 25.74
CA CYS A 10 -3.75 -2.61 26.01
C CYS A 10 -2.86 -3.21 24.93
N SER A 11 -3.07 -4.49 24.56
CA SER A 11 -2.29 -5.12 23.50
C SER A 11 -2.45 -4.43 22.15
N TYR A 12 -3.67 -4.03 21.78
CA TYR A 12 -3.89 -3.32 20.52
C TYR A 12 -3.27 -1.91 20.54
N ALA A 13 -3.31 -1.21 21.68
CA ALA A 13 -2.64 0.08 21.86
C ALA A 13 -1.11 -0.04 21.76
N GLU A 14 -0.52 -1.09 22.32
CA GLU A 14 0.91 -1.39 22.17
C GLU A 14 1.29 -1.65 20.71
N ILE A 15 0.53 -2.50 20.01
CA ILE A 15 0.74 -2.78 18.58
C ILE A 15 0.64 -1.50 17.75
N LYS A 16 -0.39 -0.67 18.00
CA LYS A 16 -0.57 0.62 17.33
C LYS A 16 0.61 1.55 17.56
N SER A 17 1.10 1.65 18.80
CA SER A 17 2.28 2.46 19.15
C SER A 17 3.55 1.97 18.47
N ILE A 18 3.75 0.66 18.37
CA ILE A 18 4.88 0.07 17.65
C ILE A 18 4.81 0.40 16.16
N ILE A 19 3.64 0.20 15.54
CA ILE A 19 3.47 0.47 14.10
C ILE A 19 3.63 1.96 13.80
N ASP A 20 3.12 2.87 14.63
CA ASP A 20 3.29 4.32 14.46
C ASP A 20 4.77 4.73 14.54
N LYS A 21 5.55 4.12 15.44
CA LYS A 21 7.01 4.33 15.49
C LYS A 21 7.71 3.81 14.23
N ILE A 22 7.35 2.61 13.76
CA ILE A 22 7.90 2.05 12.52
C ILE A 22 7.56 2.96 11.34
N ASP A 23 6.30 3.40 11.23
CA ASP A 23 5.85 4.28 10.16
C ASP A 23 6.60 5.62 10.19
N LYS A 24 6.82 6.20 11.37
CA LYS A 24 7.60 7.44 11.50
C LYS A 24 9.02 7.32 10.95
N GLU A 25 9.70 6.21 11.20
CA GLU A 25 11.08 6.00 10.76
C GLU A 25 11.16 5.54 9.29
N VAL A 26 10.21 4.74 8.83
CA VAL A 26 10.30 4.01 7.56
C VAL A 26 9.41 4.60 6.46
N SER A 27 8.44 5.46 6.77
CA SER A 27 7.51 6.04 5.78
C SER A 27 8.22 6.79 4.64
N LEU A 28 9.30 7.53 4.94
CA LEU A 28 10.11 8.18 3.92
C LEU A 28 10.88 7.17 3.05
N LEU A 29 11.42 6.12 3.67
CA LEU A 29 12.12 5.06 2.94
C LEU A 29 11.16 4.31 2.02
N ILE A 30 9.96 3.96 2.48
CA ILE A 30 8.93 3.33 1.67
C ILE A 30 8.52 4.25 0.52
N PHE A 31 8.35 5.55 0.77
CA PHE A 31 8.10 6.53 -0.29
C PHE A 31 9.20 6.51 -1.35
N LEU A 32 10.47 6.59 -0.94
CA LEU A 32 11.62 6.58 -1.85
C LEU A 32 11.73 5.27 -2.61
N THR A 33 11.49 4.13 -1.96
CA THR A 33 11.46 2.81 -2.60
C THR A 33 10.35 2.72 -3.65
N ILE A 34 9.14 3.18 -3.31
CA ILE A 34 8.01 3.18 -4.25
C ILE A 34 8.32 4.11 -5.43
N ALA A 35 8.82 5.33 -5.19
CA ALA A 35 9.19 6.27 -6.23
C ALA A 35 10.31 5.75 -7.14
N TYR A 36 11.35 5.15 -6.55
CA TYR A 36 12.44 4.50 -7.29
C TYR A 36 11.93 3.31 -8.11
N ASN A 37 11.02 2.51 -7.56
CA ASN A 37 10.50 1.38 -8.29
C ASN A 37 9.60 1.83 -9.46
N SER A 38 8.77 2.86 -9.24
CA SER A 38 7.95 3.47 -10.29
C SER A 38 8.79 4.09 -11.41
N SER A 39 9.91 4.74 -11.08
CA SER A 39 10.80 5.30 -12.11
C SER A 39 11.45 4.21 -12.95
N GLY A 40 11.83 3.08 -12.34
CA GLY A 40 12.29 1.89 -13.06
C GLY A 40 11.24 1.35 -14.04
N ILE A 41 9.98 1.24 -13.61
CA ILE A 41 8.87 0.83 -14.49
C ILE A 41 8.69 1.80 -15.66
N LEU A 42 8.70 3.11 -15.39
CA LEU A 42 8.58 4.14 -16.44
C LEU A 42 9.74 4.09 -17.44
N PHE A 43 10.96 3.87 -16.97
CA PHE A 43 12.13 3.69 -17.83
C PHE A 43 11.97 2.47 -18.75
N SER A 44 11.43 1.36 -18.23
CA SER A 44 11.15 0.18 -19.05
C SER A 44 10.09 0.41 -20.11
N ILE A 45 9.04 1.18 -19.81
CA ILE A 45 8.00 1.56 -20.80
C ILE A 45 8.61 2.40 -21.91
N TYR A 46 9.47 3.35 -21.57
CA TYR A 46 10.19 4.16 -22.56
C TYR A 46 11.01 3.28 -23.50
N PHE A 47 11.71 2.29 -22.95
CA PHE A 47 12.51 1.33 -23.73
C PHE A 47 11.66 0.48 -24.68
N VAL A 48 10.54 -0.06 -24.19
CA VAL A 48 9.59 -0.85 -24.99
C VAL A 48 8.93 -0.02 -26.09
N SER A 49 8.78 1.28 -25.88
CA SER A 49 8.18 2.20 -26.85
C SER A 49 9.11 2.56 -28.01
N ARG A 50 10.35 2.04 -28.04
CA ARG A 50 11.34 2.27 -29.11
C ARG A 50 12.03 0.97 -29.53
N PRO A 51 11.28 -0.06 -29.96
CA PRO A 51 11.83 -1.38 -30.22
C PRO A 51 12.89 -1.38 -31.32
N ASP A 52 12.77 -0.47 -32.30
CA ASP A 52 13.67 -0.40 -33.46
C ASP A 52 15.05 0.22 -33.13
N GLN A 53 15.24 0.76 -31.93
CA GLN A 53 16.49 1.41 -31.51
C GLN A 53 17.41 0.49 -30.71
N PHE A 54 16.98 -0.73 -30.39
CA PHE A 54 17.64 -1.59 -29.42
C PHE A 54 17.79 -3.03 -29.91
N ASP A 55 18.93 -3.64 -29.58
CA ASP A 55 19.22 -5.04 -29.94
C ASP A 55 18.46 -6.03 -29.05
N SER A 56 18.32 -7.29 -29.51
CA SER A 56 17.66 -8.37 -28.78
C SER A 56 18.18 -8.56 -27.36
N TYR A 57 19.49 -8.40 -27.13
CA TYR A 57 20.08 -8.48 -25.79
C TYR A 57 19.58 -7.37 -24.86
N GLN A 58 19.48 -6.14 -25.36
CA GLN A 58 19.00 -4.98 -24.61
C GLN A 58 17.50 -5.12 -24.29
N ILE A 59 16.73 -5.67 -25.21
CA ILE A 59 15.30 -5.99 -25.01
C ILE A 59 15.13 -7.02 -23.88
N ILE A 60 15.90 -8.10 -23.88
CA ILE A 60 15.86 -9.12 -22.82
C ILE A 60 16.28 -8.51 -21.48
N ALA A 61 17.37 -7.75 -21.44
CA ALA A 61 17.85 -7.09 -20.24
C ALA A 61 16.80 -6.12 -19.65
N ASN A 62 16.18 -5.30 -20.50
CA ASN A 62 15.09 -4.42 -20.09
C ASN A 62 13.85 -5.19 -19.60
N SER A 63 13.53 -6.33 -20.21
CA SER A 63 12.40 -7.16 -19.79
C SER A 63 12.64 -7.74 -18.39
N THR A 64 13.84 -8.25 -18.12
CA THR A 64 14.23 -8.72 -16.78
C THR A 64 14.22 -7.58 -15.77
N TYR A 65 14.78 -6.43 -16.13
CA TYR A 65 14.75 -5.23 -15.29
C TYR A 65 13.30 -4.85 -14.94
N SER A 66 12.42 -4.73 -15.93
CA SER A 66 11.01 -4.39 -15.73
C SER A 66 10.31 -5.36 -14.79
N LEU A 67 10.55 -6.68 -14.92
CA LEU A 67 9.95 -7.69 -14.06
C LEU A 67 10.39 -7.54 -12.60
N ILE A 68 11.67 -7.26 -12.35
CA ILE A 68 12.22 -7.04 -11.01
C ILE A 68 11.53 -5.81 -10.37
N PHE A 69 11.48 -4.70 -11.09
CA PHE A 69 10.92 -3.45 -10.58
C PHE A 69 9.41 -3.53 -10.34
N CYS A 70 8.66 -4.17 -11.24
CA CYS A 70 7.25 -4.49 -11.01
C CYS A 70 7.06 -5.39 -9.79
N GLY A 71 7.88 -6.44 -9.66
CA GLY A 71 7.84 -7.36 -8.53
C GLY A 71 8.11 -6.67 -7.20
N LEU A 72 9.12 -5.80 -7.14
CA LEU A 72 9.43 -5.01 -5.95
C LEU A 72 8.30 -4.03 -5.61
N TYR A 73 7.76 -3.31 -6.59
CA TYR A 73 6.64 -2.38 -6.38
C TYR A 73 5.40 -3.10 -5.82
N ILE A 74 5.00 -4.20 -6.45
CA ILE A 74 3.84 -4.99 -6.02
C ILE A 74 4.11 -5.61 -4.65
N GLY A 75 5.30 -6.20 -4.44
CA GLY A 75 5.70 -6.82 -3.19
C GLY A 75 5.64 -5.86 -2.02
N THR A 76 6.26 -4.67 -2.14
CA THR A 76 6.21 -3.62 -1.11
C THR A 76 4.77 -3.18 -0.84
N THR A 77 3.97 -2.96 -1.89
CA THR A 77 2.58 -2.52 -1.75
C THR A 77 1.71 -3.56 -1.04
N VAL A 78 1.82 -4.83 -1.42
CA VAL A 78 1.07 -5.94 -0.82
C VAL A 78 1.48 -6.16 0.63
N LEU A 79 2.78 -6.12 0.95
CA LEU A 79 3.25 -6.27 2.32
C LEU A 79 2.77 -5.12 3.21
N ALA A 80 2.84 -3.89 2.71
CA ALA A 80 2.36 -2.72 3.43
C ALA A 80 0.84 -2.72 3.61
N SER A 81 0.06 -3.24 2.64
CA SER A 81 -1.40 -3.29 2.72
C SER A 81 -1.95 -4.30 3.73
N LYS A 82 -1.17 -5.32 4.11
CA LYS A 82 -1.60 -6.31 5.11
C LYS A 82 -1.88 -5.71 6.49
N ILE A 83 -1.19 -4.63 6.86
CA ILE A 83 -1.37 -3.96 8.16
C ILE A 83 -2.77 -3.33 8.27
N PRO A 84 -3.18 -2.43 7.36
CA PRO A 84 -4.54 -1.90 7.39
C PRO A 84 -5.60 -2.97 7.14
N GLU A 85 -5.36 -3.96 6.29
CA GLU A 85 -6.29 -5.07 6.08
C GLU A 85 -6.53 -5.89 7.37
N ALA A 86 -5.46 -6.23 8.11
CA ALA A 86 -5.58 -6.92 9.40
C ALA A 86 -6.25 -6.03 10.45
N SER A 87 -5.95 -4.73 10.48
CA SER A 87 -6.61 -3.79 11.40
C SER A 87 -8.11 -3.69 11.12
N ALA A 88 -8.51 -3.62 9.86
CA ALA A 88 -9.91 -3.59 9.45
C ALA A 88 -10.64 -4.89 9.81
N GLU A 89 -9.98 -6.05 9.68
CA GLU A 89 -10.53 -7.34 10.10
C GLU A 89 -10.77 -7.39 11.62
N ILE A 90 -9.83 -6.89 12.42
CA ILE A 90 -9.97 -6.80 13.88
C ILE A 90 -11.12 -5.85 14.24
N SER A 91 -11.24 -4.70 13.56
CA SER A 91 -12.37 -3.77 13.73
C SER A 91 -13.71 -4.46 13.45
N LEU A 92 -13.82 -5.14 12.31
CA LEU A 92 -15.04 -5.84 11.93
C LEU A 92 -15.40 -6.97 12.91
N LYS A 93 -14.40 -7.72 13.40
CA LYS A 93 -14.60 -8.73 14.45
C LYS A 93 -15.06 -8.11 15.76
N ALA A 94 -14.46 -6.99 16.18
CA ALA A 94 -14.86 -6.27 17.39
C ALA A 94 -16.30 -5.75 17.31
N TRP A 95 -16.72 -5.27 16.13
CA TRP A 95 -18.09 -4.81 15.86
C TRP A 95 -19.12 -5.95 15.88
N ASN A 96 -18.74 -7.14 15.40
CA ASN A 96 -19.62 -8.30 15.30
C ASN A 96 -19.65 -9.19 16.56
N MET A 97 -18.82 -8.92 17.56
CA MET A 97 -18.88 -9.64 18.83
C MET A 97 -20.27 -9.44 19.48
N PRO A 98 -20.94 -10.52 19.92
CA PRO A 98 -22.25 -10.40 20.54
C PRO A 98 -22.17 -9.45 21.73
N ARG A 99 -22.92 -8.35 21.66
CA ARG A 99 -23.16 -7.48 22.82
C ARG A 99 -23.96 -8.31 23.81
N GLU A 100 -23.28 -8.95 24.76
CA GLU A 100 -23.94 -9.68 25.83
C GLU A 100 -24.85 -8.71 26.59
N SER A 101 -26.14 -8.79 26.29
CA SER A 101 -27.22 -7.97 26.81
C SER A 101 -27.15 -6.47 26.49
N LYS A 102 -28.27 -5.91 26.02
CA LYS A 102 -28.47 -4.48 25.71
C LYS A 102 -28.36 -3.55 26.93
N ILE A 103 -27.97 -4.05 28.10
CA ILE A 103 -28.04 -3.31 29.38
C ILE A 103 -26.64 -3.04 29.96
N ASP A 104 -25.62 -3.86 29.66
CA ASP A 104 -24.27 -3.71 30.21
C ASP A 104 -23.16 -3.88 29.14
N SER A 105 -23.20 -3.13 28.04
CA SER A 105 -21.96 -2.97 27.25
C SER A 105 -20.96 -2.22 28.15
N SER A 106 -20.02 -2.95 28.76
CA SER A 106 -19.05 -2.34 29.66
C SER A 106 -18.35 -1.17 28.95
N ILE A 107 -18.11 -0.07 29.67
CA ILE A 107 -17.41 1.11 29.15
C ILE A 107 -16.11 0.71 28.41
N SER A 108 -15.44 -0.34 28.88
CA SER A 108 -14.24 -0.93 28.26
C SER A 108 -14.50 -1.52 26.87
N GLN A 109 -15.66 -2.15 26.61
CA GLN A 109 -16.03 -2.65 25.28
C GLN A 109 -16.29 -1.50 24.29
N GLN A 110 -16.99 -0.44 24.73
CA GLN A 110 -17.22 0.74 23.88
C GLN A 110 -15.91 1.48 23.57
N ARG A 111 -15.02 1.61 24.56
CA ARG A 111 -13.67 2.16 24.37
C ARG A 111 -12.85 1.33 23.40
N PHE A 112 -12.91 0.01 23.49
CA PHE A 112 -12.24 -0.87 22.55
C PHE A 112 -12.72 -0.69 21.11
N ILE A 113 -14.04 -0.69 20.89
CA ILE A 113 -14.61 -0.47 19.56
C ILE A 113 -14.18 0.88 18.99
N ALA A 114 -14.31 1.96 19.76
CA ALA A 114 -13.93 3.31 19.32
C ALA A 114 -12.41 3.45 19.06
N PHE A 115 -11.58 2.70 19.78
CA PHE A 115 -10.13 2.75 19.61
C PHE A 115 -9.66 1.96 18.39
N VAL A 116 -10.29 0.81 18.12
CA VAL A 116 -10.00 -0.05 16.95
C VAL A 116 -10.57 0.55 15.65
N GLU A 117 -11.62 1.36 15.73
CA GLU A 117 -12.16 2.11 14.58
C GLU A 117 -11.13 3.09 13.98
N ASN A 118 -10.17 3.56 14.78
CA ASN A 118 -9.01 4.29 14.27
C ASN A 118 -7.98 3.29 13.71
N GLU A 119 -8.21 2.85 12.48
CA GLU A 119 -7.41 1.85 11.77
C GLU A 119 -5.91 2.14 11.82
N ILE A 120 -5.12 1.08 12.00
CA ILE A 120 -3.67 1.12 11.92
C ILE A 120 -3.28 0.98 10.46
N SER A 121 -2.52 1.92 9.91
CA SER A 121 -2.03 1.86 8.55
C SER A 121 -0.56 2.28 8.48
N LEU A 122 0.18 1.67 7.56
CA LEU A 122 1.44 2.24 7.10
C LEU A 122 1.15 3.29 6.04
N THR A 123 1.92 4.36 6.07
CA THR A 123 1.70 5.52 5.22
C THR A 123 2.89 5.77 4.30
N LEU A 124 2.57 6.25 3.11
CA LEU A 124 3.52 6.85 2.22
C LEU A 124 3.77 8.29 2.70
N TRP A 125 4.95 8.53 3.28
CA TRP A 125 5.32 9.84 3.85
C TRP A 125 4.21 10.44 4.74
N ARG A 126 3.52 9.66 5.59
CA ARG A 126 2.46 10.20 6.48
C ARG A 126 1.30 10.93 5.78
N MET A 127 1.20 10.85 4.45
CA MET A 127 0.18 11.53 3.66
C MET A 127 -0.91 10.58 3.21
N ILE A 128 -0.52 9.39 2.71
CA ILE A 128 -1.46 8.46 2.07
C ILE A 128 -1.26 7.06 2.63
N PRO A 129 -2.31 6.39 3.16
CA PRO A 129 -2.19 5.01 3.61
C PRO A 129 -1.91 4.07 2.42
N ILE A 130 -1.00 3.13 2.61
CA ILE A 130 -0.66 2.15 1.57
C ILE A 130 -1.70 1.04 1.62
N THR A 131 -2.58 1.05 0.63
CA THR A 131 -3.60 0.02 0.43
C THR A 131 -3.28 -0.80 -0.81
N ARG A 132 -3.92 -1.97 -0.96
CA ARG A 132 -3.74 -2.80 -2.16
C ARG A 132 -4.10 -2.06 -3.46
N ASN A 133 -4.98 -1.07 -3.36
CA ASN A 133 -5.38 -0.24 -4.49
C ASN A 133 -4.23 0.64 -5.04
N PHE A 134 -3.17 0.83 -4.26
CA PHE A 134 -1.96 1.54 -4.68
C PHE A 134 -1.21 0.80 -5.81
N ILE A 135 -1.55 -0.46 -6.11
CA ILE A 135 -1.06 -1.15 -7.31
C ILE A 135 -1.64 -0.53 -8.59
N PHE A 136 -2.91 -0.11 -8.54
CA PHE A 136 -3.58 0.48 -9.71
C PHE A 136 -3.01 1.84 -10.09
N SER A 137 -2.39 2.57 -9.16
CA SER A 137 -1.73 3.84 -9.48
C SER A 137 -0.56 3.63 -10.45
N ALA A 138 0.27 2.60 -10.23
CA ALA A 138 1.36 2.25 -11.15
C ALA A 138 0.84 1.85 -12.54
N ILE A 139 -0.24 1.06 -12.60
CA ILE A 139 -0.89 0.67 -13.87
C ILE A 139 -1.43 1.91 -14.59
N GLY A 140 -2.13 2.79 -13.88
CA GLY A 140 -2.68 4.03 -14.44
C GLY A 140 -1.60 4.96 -14.97
N ILE A 141 -0.50 5.12 -14.22
CA ILE A 141 0.68 5.88 -14.64
C ILE A 141 1.26 5.26 -15.92
N ALA A 142 1.50 3.94 -15.94
CA ALA A 142 2.03 3.23 -17.11
C ALA A 142 1.19 3.45 -18.38
N LEU A 143 -0.14 3.30 -18.26
CA LEU A 143 -1.07 3.54 -19.36
C LEU A 143 -1.04 5.00 -19.82
N THR A 144 -1.06 5.95 -18.88
CA THR A 144 -1.05 7.38 -19.18
C THR A 144 0.20 7.78 -19.97
N TYR A 145 1.38 7.35 -19.51
CA TYR A 145 2.63 7.65 -20.20
C TYR A 145 2.73 6.98 -21.57
N THR A 146 2.26 5.74 -21.68
CA THR A 146 2.21 5.02 -22.96
C THR A 146 1.34 5.78 -23.96
N ILE A 147 0.10 6.12 -23.58
CA ILE A 147 -0.83 6.87 -24.44
C ILE A 147 -0.24 8.23 -24.81
N MET A 148 0.26 9.00 -23.82
CA MET A 148 0.83 10.33 -24.05
C MET A 148 1.99 10.27 -25.05
N TYR A 149 2.86 9.27 -24.93
CA TYR A 149 3.97 9.08 -25.85
C TYR A 149 3.50 8.76 -27.26
N TYR A 150 2.54 7.83 -27.42
CA TYR A 150 1.95 7.52 -28.73
C TYR A 150 1.29 8.74 -29.37
N THR A 151 0.54 9.54 -28.59
CA THR A 151 -0.10 10.76 -29.09
C THR A 151 0.94 11.78 -29.57
N LEU A 152 2.02 12.00 -28.80
CA LEU A 152 3.08 12.94 -29.16
C LEU A 152 3.81 12.52 -30.44
N ILE A 153 4.08 11.23 -30.64
CA ILE A 153 4.67 10.74 -31.90
C ILE A 153 3.71 10.96 -33.06
N SER A 154 2.43 10.62 -32.88
CA SER A 154 1.41 10.79 -33.92
C SER A 154 1.31 12.25 -34.37
N CYS A 155 1.29 13.20 -33.44
CA CYS A 155 1.28 14.63 -33.74
C CYS A 155 2.56 15.13 -34.42
N ARG A 156 3.73 14.52 -34.14
CA ARG A 156 4.99 14.90 -34.77
C ARG A 156 5.09 14.44 -36.23
N ASN A 157 4.42 13.35 -36.59
CA ASN A 157 4.48 12.74 -37.91
C ASN A 157 3.32 13.17 -38.84
N SER A 158 2.40 14.00 -38.35
CA SER A 158 1.27 14.56 -39.11
C SER A 158 1.54 16.00 -39.53
#